data_AF-A0A0F7ZWD2-F1
#
_entry.id   AF-A0A0F7ZWD2-F1
#
_cell.length_a   1.000
_cell.length_b   1.000
_cell.length_c   1.000
_cell.angle_alpha   90.00
_cell.angle_beta   90.00
_cell.angle_gamma   90.00
#
_symmetry.space_group_name_H-M   'P 1'
#
loop_
_entity.id
_entity.type
_entity.pdbx_description
1 polymer ?
#
loop_
_entity_poly.entity_id
_entity_poly.type
_entity_poly.pdbx_seq_one_letter_code
_entity_poly.pdbx_strand_id
1 'polypeptide(L)'
;MGNEMVDLKHRVSEQSDTIRKLSATVYKQSTIIQGQEDLIRGLEVQVQESKEELRRKNDEQHEETRQVYQGIQKEVLNLKGNLTQLTQKLDASVEVVVPKLGDSRATFADIARSLPASPPTSVRNIAGPTKQGTVGERLQCTIDTSHVNESNRHKAQIGQIRQAVEEEMRAKNGQETWRCAAVVRESRNADRIKIVCRDEAELQMVKEAAQKTAVEGSRVMRDHLYPVRVDNANRTAIIDAEGNVLPGAIEALSAENRVTIGKISWLSKRESGKAYGSMVVYVTKKSDAERLLEGYYFDLAGESATTYVFEPRTGPIQCFNCQEMGHKAYSCKKQRTCGKCANVGHHHRECTAIEPKCVPCGGPHESFSWKCRMRNPSSDA
;
A
#
# COMPACT_ATOMS: atom_id res chain seq x y z
N MET A 1 16.15 -85.40 9.05
CA MET A 1 17.16 -84.45 8.56
C MET A 1 17.19 -84.28 7.03
N GLY A 2 16.93 -85.31 6.20
CA GLY A 2 16.94 -85.18 4.73
C GLY A 2 15.81 -84.34 4.12
N ASN A 3 14.56 -84.51 4.58
CA ASN A 3 13.39 -83.85 3.97
C ASN A 3 13.31 -82.33 4.25
N GLU A 4 13.71 -81.88 5.44
CA GLU A 4 13.73 -80.45 5.79
C GLU A 4 14.76 -79.66 4.98
N MET A 5 15.92 -80.27 4.67
CA MET A 5 16.96 -79.66 3.85
C MET A 5 16.52 -79.48 2.39
N VAL A 6 15.74 -80.43 1.86
CA VAL A 6 15.20 -80.35 0.49
C VAL A 6 14.13 -79.26 0.38
N ASP A 7 13.24 -79.18 1.36
CA ASP A 7 12.21 -78.15 1.43
C ASP A 7 12.80 -76.74 1.62
N LEU A 8 13.89 -76.61 2.40
CA LEU A 8 14.63 -75.36 2.53
C LEU A 8 15.31 -74.95 1.21
N LYS A 9 15.92 -75.90 0.49
CA LYS A 9 16.51 -75.64 -0.84
C LYS A 9 15.47 -75.20 -1.86
N HIS A 10 14.28 -75.80 -1.84
CA HIS A 10 13.20 -75.41 -2.74
C HIS A 10 12.74 -73.96 -2.46
N ARG A 11 12.53 -73.61 -1.18
CA ARG A 11 12.15 -72.25 -0.78
C ARG A 11 13.23 -71.22 -1.13
N VAL A 12 14.51 -71.54 -0.94
CA VAL A 12 15.62 -70.66 -1.34
C VAL A 12 15.66 -70.47 -2.86
N SER A 13 15.38 -71.51 -3.65
CA SER A 13 15.29 -71.40 -5.11
C SER A 13 14.14 -70.49 -5.54
N GLU A 14 12.95 -70.66 -4.96
CA GLU A 14 11.79 -69.79 -5.25
C GLU A 14 12.03 -68.34 -4.87
N GLN A 15 12.68 -68.10 -3.72
CA GLN A 15 13.09 -66.75 -3.31
C GLN A 15 14.10 -66.14 -4.28
N SER A 16 15.08 -66.92 -4.75
CA SER A 16 16.07 -66.47 -5.73
C SER A 16 15.43 -66.10 -7.07
N ASP A 17 14.49 -66.90 -7.56
CA ASP A 17 13.72 -66.60 -8.78
C ASP A 17 12.85 -65.35 -8.63
N THR A 18 12.26 -65.16 -7.45
CA THR A 18 11.47 -63.97 -7.12
C THR A 18 12.36 -62.72 -7.10
N ILE A 19 13.54 -62.79 -6.48
CA ILE A 19 14.52 -61.70 -6.48
C ILE A 19 14.96 -61.36 -7.90
N ARG A 20 15.22 -62.37 -8.75
CA ARG A 20 15.60 -62.12 -10.15
C ARG A 20 14.51 -61.40 -10.94
N LYS A 21 13.24 -61.76 -10.74
CA LYS A 21 12.08 -61.08 -11.36
C LYS A 21 11.92 -59.64 -10.85
N LEU A 22 12.10 -59.42 -9.55
CA LEU A 22 12.07 -58.08 -8.96
C LEU A 22 13.21 -57.21 -9.51
N SER A 23 14.44 -57.71 -9.56
CA SER A 23 15.60 -56.98 -10.12
C SER A 23 15.38 -56.58 -11.58
N ALA A 24 14.80 -57.46 -12.40
CA ALA A 24 14.47 -57.13 -13.79
C ALA A 24 13.37 -56.04 -13.89
N THR A 25 12.44 -56.01 -12.94
CA THR A 25 11.37 -55.01 -12.88
C THR A 25 11.93 -53.65 -12.44
N VAL A 26 12.79 -53.63 -11.43
CA VAL A 26 13.48 -52.42 -10.96
C VAL A 26 14.34 -51.81 -12.07
N TYR A 27 15.06 -52.65 -12.83
CA TYR A 27 15.84 -52.16 -13.97
C TYR A 27 14.97 -51.49 -15.03
N LYS A 28 13.83 -52.09 -15.40
CA LYS A 28 12.86 -51.49 -16.34
C LYS A 28 12.29 -50.18 -15.80
N GLN A 29 11.92 -50.13 -14.52
CA GLN A 29 11.44 -48.90 -13.89
C GLN A 29 12.52 -47.80 -13.90
N SER A 30 13.77 -48.14 -13.62
CA SER A 30 14.90 -47.19 -13.68
C SER A 30 15.04 -46.57 -15.07
N THR A 31 14.96 -47.37 -16.15
CA THR A 31 15.03 -46.85 -17.52
C THR A 31 13.85 -45.94 -17.88
N ILE A 32 12.65 -46.23 -17.37
CA ILE A 32 11.47 -45.39 -17.58
C ILE A 32 11.62 -44.06 -16.84
N ILE A 33 12.05 -44.10 -15.57
CA ILE A 33 12.29 -42.91 -14.76
C ILE A 33 13.32 -42.00 -15.43
N GLN A 34 14.42 -42.57 -15.92
CA GLN A 34 15.45 -41.79 -16.60
C GLN A 34 14.93 -41.13 -17.89
N GLY A 35 14.10 -41.83 -18.68
CA GLY A 35 13.43 -41.23 -19.83
C GLY A 35 12.42 -40.13 -19.46
N GLN A 36 11.74 -40.26 -18.33
CA GLN A 36 10.86 -39.22 -17.80
C GLN A 36 11.65 -38.00 -17.34
N GLU A 37 12.80 -38.19 -16.67
CA GLU A 37 13.69 -37.10 -16.27
C GLU A 37 14.23 -36.32 -17.46
N ASP A 38 14.65 -37.00 -18.54
CA ASP A 38 15.11 -36.35 -19.76
C ASP A 38 13.99 -35.52 -20.41
N LEU A 39 12.77 -36.04 -20.43
CA LEU A 39 11.61 -35.32 -20.95
C LEU A 39 11.28 -34.08 -20.09
N ILE A 40 11.33 -34.20 -18.77
CA ILE A 40 11.13 -33.09 -17.85
C ILE A 40 12.18 -32.01 -18.09
N ARG A 41 13.47 -32.38 -18.17
CA ARG A 41 14.55 -31.45 -18.50
C ARG A 41 14.32 -30.74 -19.84
N GLY A 42 13.86 -31.47 -20.86
CA GLY A 42 13.53 -30.89 -22.16
C GLY A 42 12.38 -29.87 -22.09
N LEU A 43 11.32 -30.20 -21.35
CA LEU A 43 10.20 -29.29 -21.12
C LEU A 43 10.60 -28.05 -20.32
N GLU A 44 11.46 -28.19 -19.31
CA GLU A 44 11.99 -27.07 -18.52
C GLU A 44 12.75 -26.07 -19.39
N VAL A 45 13.59 -26.56 -20.31
CA VAL A 45 14.31 -25.70 -21.26
C VAL A 45 13.34 -24.97 -22.19
N GLN A 46 12.35 -25.67 -22.75
CA GLN A 46 11.35 -25.03 -23.62
C GLN A 46 10.50 -23.97 -22.89
N VAL A 47 10.14 -24.23 -21.64
CA VAL A 47 9.41 -23.26 -20.80
C VAL A 47 10.29 -22.04 -20.53
N GLN A 48 11.58 -22.25 -20.24
CA GLN A 48 12.52 -21.18 -19.99
C GLN A 48 12.75 -20.30 -21.22
N GLU A 49 12.92 -20.90 -22.40
CA GLU A 49 13.05 -20.19 -23.67
C GLU A 49 11.77 -19.40 -24.01
N SER A 50 10.60 -20.02 -23.88
CA SER A 50 9.31 -19.36 -24.10
C SER A 50 9.10 -18.18 -23.14
N LYS A 51 9.51 -18.34 -21.87
CA LYS A 51 9.46 -17.27 -20.87
C LYS A 51 10.38 -16.11 -21.22
N GLU A 52 11.60 -16.38 -21.68
CA GLU A 52 12.53 -15.33 -22.11
C GLU A 52 12.05 -14.59 -23.35
N GLU A 53 11.45 -15.29 -24.31
CA GLU A 53 10.86 -14.67 -25.50
C GLU A 53 9.67 -13.76 -25.13
N LEU A 54 8.78 -14.23 -24.24
CA LEU A 54 7.66 -13.44 -23.75
C LEU A 54 8.15 -12.17 -23.05
N ARG A 55 9.20 -12.27 -22.23
CA ARG A 55 9.82 -11.11 -21.57
C ARG A 55 10.35 -10.10 -22.57
N ARG A 56 11.06 -10.54 -23.62
CA ARG A 56 11.58 -9.63 -24.66
C ARG A 56 10.46 -8.88 -25.37
N LYS A 57 9.40 -9.59 -25.80
CA LYS A 57 8.23 -8.98 -26.45
C LYS A 57 7.54 -7.98 -25.53
N ASN A 58 7.45 -8.28 -24.24
CA ASN A 58 6.85 -7.38 -23.26
C ASN A 58 7.71 -6.13 -23.03
N ASP A 59 9.04 -6.28 -22.93
CA ASP A 59 9.98 -5.16 -22.81
C ASP A 59 9.90 -4.23 -24.04
N GLU A 60 9.80 -4.79 -25.24
CA GLU A 60 9.59 -4.04 -26.50
C GLU A 60 8.26 -3.27 -26.46
N GLN A 61 7.16 -3.94 -26.13
CA GLN A 61 5.84 -3.31 -26.00
C GLN A 61 5.82 -2.22 -24.92
N HIS A 62 6.55 -2.40 -23.83
CA HIS A 62 6.70 -1.39 -22.78
C HIS A 62 7.42 -0.14 -23.25
N GLU A 63 8.50 -0.29 -24.01
CA GLU A 63 9.24 0.84 -24.56
C GLU A 63 8.41 1.60 -25.61
N GLU A 64 7.68 0.89 -26.47
CA GLU A 64 6.73 1.51 -27.40
C GLU A 64 5.64 2.30 -26.68
N THR A 65 5.04 1.70 -25.64
CA THR A 65 4.00 2.37 -24.83
C THR A 65 4.54 3.61 -24.14
N ARG A 66 5.78 3.53 -23.61
CA ARG A 66 6.47 4.68 -22.99
C ARG A 66 6.68 5.81 -23.99
N GLN A 67 7.11 5.51 -25.21
CA GLN A 67 7.32 6.51 -26.26
C GLN A 67 6.00 7.20 -26.65
N VAL A 68 4.92 6.43 -26.82
CA VAL A 68 3.58 6.97 -27.08
C VAL A 68 3.15 7.91 -25.95
N TYR A 69 3.32 7.49 -24.70
CA TYR A 69 2.95 8.30 -23.54
C TYR A 69 3.75 9.61 -23.46
N GLN A 70 5.06 9.57 -23.72
CA GLN A 70 5.88 10.79 -23.81
C GLN A 70 5.43 11.71 -24.95
N GLY A 71 4.99 11.15 -26.08
CA GLY A 71 4.39 11.91 -27.18
C GLY A 71 3.13 12.64 -26.73
N ILE A 72 2.20 11.93 -26.09
CA ILE A 72 0.95 12.51 -25.56
C ILE A 72 1.24 13.60 -24.53
N GLN A 73 2.21 13.40 -23.63
CA GLN A 73 2.58 14.44 -22.65
C GLN A 73 3.07 15.73 -23.31
N LYS A 74 3.89 15.62 -24.37
CA LYS A 74 4.34 16.79 -25.14
C LYS A 74 3.18 17.50 -25.82
N GLU A 75 2.23 16.76 -26.38
CA GLU A 75 1.03 17.35 -26.99
C GLU A 75 0.14 18.05 -25.96
N VAL A 76 -0.07 17.45 -24.79
CA VAL A 76 -0.83 18.08 -23.69
C VAL A 76 -0.17 19.38 -23.24
N LEU A 77 1.15 19.42 -23.12
CA LEU A 77 1.89 20.65 -22.80
C LEU A 77 1.73 21.72 -23.89
N ASN A 78 1.79 21.32 -25.16
CA ASN A 78 1.61 22.23 -26.29
C ASN A 78 0.18 22.81 -26.33
N LEU A 79 -0.84 21.95 -26.21
CA LEU A 79 -2.25 22.35 -26.15
C LEU A 79 -2.52 23.30 -24.97
N LYS A 80 -1.90 23.05 -23.82
CA LYS A 80 -1.98 23.94 -22.65
C LYS A 80 -1.38 25.32 -22.96
N GLY A 81 -0.25 25.37 -23.66
CA GLY A 81 0.36 26.61 -24.14
C GLY A 81 -0.56 27.39 -25.09
N ASN A 82 -1.13 26.72 -26.08
CA ASN A 82 -2.07 27.32 -27.03
C ASN A 82 -3.33 27.85 -26.31
N LEU A 83 -3.86 27.11 -25.34
CA LEU A 83 -4.99 27.54 -24.53
C LEU A 83 -4.66 28.81 -23.74
N THR A 84 -3.49 28.89 -23.10
CA THR A 84 -3.07 30.11 -22.39
C THR A 84 -2.93 31.32 -23.30
N GLN A 85 -2.45 31.15 -24.54
CA GLN A 85 -2.40 32.22 -25.52
C GLN A 85 -3.80 32.66 -25.98
N LEU A 86 -4.73 31.73 -26.17
CA LEU A 86 -6.12 32.05 -26.51
C LEU A 86 -6.82 32.80 -25.38
N THR A 87 -6.61 32.39 -24.12
CA THR A 87 -7.13 33.10 -22.94
C THR A 87 -6.59 34.53 -22.89
N GLN A 88 -5.28 34.75 -23.07
CA GLN A 88 -4.70 36.09 -23.10
C GLN A 88 -5.24 36.96 -24.24
N LYS A 89 -5.47 36.39 -25.44
CA LYS A 89 -6.08 37.12 -26.56
C LYS A 89 -7.54 37.50 -26.30
N LEU A 90 -8.27 36.65 -25.55
CA LEU A 90 -9.64 36.93 -25.14
C LEU A 90 -9.67 38.06 -24.11
N ASP A 91 -8.78 38.05 -23.11
CA ASP A 91 -8.65 39.11 -22.11
C ASP A 91 -8.28 40.47 -22.74
N ALA A 92 -7.36 40.48 -23.71
CA ALA A 92 -7.01 41.70 -24.46
C ALA A 92 -8.15 42.23 -25.34
N SER A 93 -9.10 41.38 -25.72
CA SER A 93 -10.30 41.77 -26.48
C SER A 93 -11.42 42.33 -25.58
N VAL A 94 -11.40 42.02 -24.28
CA VAL A 94 -12.38 42.51 -23.29
C VAL A 94 -12.07 43.94 -22.83
N GLU A 95 -10.82 44.40 -22.88
CA GLU A 95 -10.44 45.78 -22.52
C GLU A 95 -10.92 46.87 -23.50
N VAL A 96 -11.44 46.51 -24.68
CA VAL A 96 -11.79 47.48 -25.74
C VAL A 96 -13.23 48.02 -25.64
N VAL A 97 -14.09 47.48 -24.77
CA VAL A 97 -15.51 47.90 -24.71
C VAL A 97 -15.98 48.25 -23.29
N VAL A 98 -15.56 49.41 -22.76
CA VAL A 98 -16.38 50.19 -21.81
C VAL A 98 -16.08 51.70 -21.98
N PRO A 99 -17.06 52.57 -22.29
CA PRO A 99 -16.85 54.02 -22.35
C PRO A 99 -16.69 54.63 -20.94
N LYS A 100 -15.77 55.60 -20.84
CA LYS A 100 -15.50 56.44 -19.66
C LYS A 100 -16.75 57.14 -19.13
N LEU A 101 -16.98 57.06 -17.81
CA LEU A 101 -17.46 58.20 -17.01
C LEU A 101 -17.12 58.01 -15.52
N GLY A 102 -16.41 59.00 -14.93
CA GLY A 102 -16.65 59.48 -13.57
C GLY A 102 -15.96 58.81 -12.36
N ASP A 103 -14.88 59.45 -11.91
CA ASP A 103 -14.42 59.66 -10.51
C ASP A 103 -14.14 58.52 -9.51
N SER A 104 -12.84 58.42 -9.21
CA SER A 104 -12.22 58.44 -7.88
C SER A 104 -12.53 57.35 -6.84
N ARG A 105 -11.61 56.38 -6.72
CA ARG A 105 -11.19 55.83 -5.41
C ARG A 105 -9.80 55.20 -5.47
N ALA A 106 -8.84 55.79 -4.76
CA ALA A 106 -7.50 55.25 -4.58
C ALA A 106 -7.55 53.89 -3.85
N THR A 107 -6.73 52.93 -4.30
CA THR A 107 -6.71 51.58 -3.74
C THR A 107 -5.75 51.47 -2.57
N PHE A 108 -5.98 50.49 -1.69
CA PHE A 108 -5.19 50.27 -0.46
C PHE A 108 -3.67 50.13 -0.72
N ALA A 109 -3.29 49.74 -1.93
CA ALA A 109 -1.91 49.60 -2.38
C ALA A 109 -1.20 50.95 -2.64
N ASP A 110 -1.95 52.03 -2.86
CA ASP A 110 -1.41 53.38 -3.08
C ASP A 110 -1.02 54.07 -1.77
N ILE A 111 -1.65 53.68 -0.64
CA ILE A 111 -1.36 54.22 0.70
C ILE A 111 -0.13 53.55 1.34
N ALA A 112 0.12 52.26 1.05
CA ALA A 112 1.20 51.50 1.66
C ALA A 112 2.62 51.88 1.16
N ARG A 113 2.73 52.64 0.06
CA ARG A 113 4.00 52.99 -0.58
C ARG A 113 4.66 54.26 -0.04
N SER A 114 4.01 55.01 0.85
CA SER A 114 4.50 56.30 1.36
C SER A 114 4.92 56.25 2.83
N LEU A 115 5.96 55.47 3.16
CA LEU A 115 6.68 55.62 4.45
C LEU A 115 8.20 55.67 4.21
N PRO A 116 8.95 56.59 4.85
CA PRO A 116 10.37 56.85 4.52
C PRO A 116 11.32 55.82 5.11
N ALA A 117 12.43 55.60 4.40
CA ALA A 117 13.51 54.67 4.71
C ALA A 117 14.37 55.09 5.93
N SER A 118 14.86 54.09 6.66
CA SER A 118 15.92 54.19 7.70
C SER A 118 17.04 53.16 7.42
N PRO A 119 18.29 53.40 7.89
CA PRO A 119 19.54 53.07 7.18
C PRO A 119 20.15 51.67 7.48
N PRO A 120 21.18 51.23 6.72
CA PRO A 120 21.59 49.82 6.70
C PRO A 120 22.44 49.48 7.92
N THR A 121 22.08 48.42 8.63
CA THR A 121 22.95 47.82 9.66
C THR A 121 23.44 46.47 9.17
N SER A 122 24.74 46.46 8.87
CA SER A 122 25.60 45.30 8.63
C SER A 122 25.30 44.14 9.59
N VAL A 123 25.00 42.96 9.03
CA VAL A 123 25.24 41.70 9.74
C VAL A 123 25.85 40.68 8.78
N ARG A 124 27.10 40.36 9.11
CA ARG A 124 28.00 39.34 8.58
C ARG A 124 27.32 38.12 7.99
N ASN A 125 27.74 37.77 6.77
CA ASN A 125 27.62 36.44 6.19
C ASN A 125 28.27 35.41 7.12
N ILE A 126 27.44 34.61 7.81
CA ILE A 126 27.86 33.30 8.31
C ILE A 126 27.28 32.30 7.32
N ALA A 127 28.16 31.75 6.49
CA ALA A 127 27.87 30.59 5.65
C ALA A 127 27.46 29.42 6.56
N GLY A 128 26.16 29.16 6.64
CA GLY A 128 25.63 27.92 7.18
C GLY A 128 25.83 26.79 6.16
N PRO A 129 26.15 25.56 6.59
CA PRO A 129 26.37 24.46 5.67
C PRO A 129 25.08 24.14 4.91
N THR A 130 25.14 24.36 3.60
CA THR A 130 24.16 23.91 2.62
C THR A 130 24.12 22.37 2.66
N LYS A 131 23.25 21.78 3.49
CA LYS A 131 22.89 20.37 3.32
C LYS A 131 21.87 20.27 2.19
N GLN A 132 22.36 20.39 0.96
CA GLN A 132 21.81 19.63 -0.16
C GLN A 132 22.14 18.16 0.11
N GLY A 133 21.34 17.53 0.97
CA GLY A 133 21.24 16.08 1.04
C GLY A 133 20.07 15.67 0.16
N THR A 134 20.34 14.80 -0.80
CA THR A 134 19.35 13.97 -1.46
C THR A 134 18.22 13.61 -0.50
N VAL A 135 16.96 13.77 -0.93
CA VAL A 135 15.75 13.52 -0.13
C VAL A 135 15.64 12.01 0.11
N GLY A 136 16.49 11.48 1.00
CA GLY A 136 16.28 10.20 1.63
C GLY A 136 15.06 10.31 2.53
N GLU A 137 14.08 9.46 2.27
CA GLU A 137 12.86 9.35 3.07
C GLU A 137 13.25 9.23 4.56
N ARG A 138 12.81 10.17 5.40
CA ARG A 138 13.17 10.18 6.82
C ARG A 138 12.45 9.02 7.51
N LEU A 139 13.19 7.97 7.84
CA LEU A 139 12.71 6.87 8.67
C LEU A 139 12.19 7.43 10.00
N GLN A 140 10.93 7.17 10.34
CA GLN A 140 10.29 7.79 11.49
C GLN A 140 9.33 6.85 12.22
N CYS A 141 9.40 6.85 13.56
CA CYS A 141 8.42 6.24 14.43
C CYS A 141 7.35 7.28 14.79
N THR A 142 6.06 6.98 14.57
CA THR A 142 4.96 7.91 14.89
C THR A 142 4.19 7.39 16.11
N ILE A 143 3.98 8.25 17.10
CA ILE A 143 3.24 7.98 18.33
C ILE A 143 2.01 8.88 18.32
N ASP A 144 0.83 8.28 18.50
CA ASP A 144 -0.46 8.95 18.57
C ASP A 144 -0.91 9.02 20.04
N THR A 145 -1.08 10.23 20.54
CA THR A 145 -1.46 10.52 21.93
C THR A 145 -2.90 11.04 22.06
N SER A 146 -3.67 11.03 20.96
CA SER A 146 -5.03 11.61 20.91
C SER A 146 -6.04 10.96 21.87
N HIS A 147 -5.75 9.76 22.39
CA HIS A 147 -6.63 9.02 23.31
C HIS A 147 -6.07 8.96 24.74
N VAL A 148 -5.01 9.70 25.04
CA VAL A 148 -4.47 9.81 26.41
C VAL A 148 -5.44 10.60 27.28
N ASN A 149 -5.81 10.02 28.43
CA ASN A 149 -6.69 10.68 29.38
C ASN A 149 -6.02 11.92 30.01
N GLU A 150 -6.84 12.80 30.59
CA GLU A 150 -6.35 14.08 31.13
C GLU A 150 -5.34 13.90 32.26
N SER A 151 -5.52 12.86 33.10
CA SER A 151 -4.58 12.48 34.16
C SER A 151 -3.19 12.12 33.64
N ASN A 152 -3.08 11.48 32.47
CA ASN A 152 -1.80 11.04 31.90
C ASN A 152 -1.23 12.00 30.85
N ARG A 153 -1.90 13.12 30.58
CA ARG A 153 -1.49 14.09 29.53
C ARG A 153 -0.10 14.67 29.75
N HIS A 154 0.32 14.84 31.00
CA HIS A 154 1.66 15.30 31.35
C HIS A 154 2.75 14.29 30.92
N LYS A 155 2.49 12.98 31.06
CA LYS A 155 3.40 11.90 30.64
C LYS A 155 3.46 11.74 29.12
N ALA A 156 2.39 12.09 28.42
CA ALA A 156 2.33 12.05 26.96
C ALA A 156 2.90 13.31 26.27
N GLN A 157 3.54 14.20 27.02
CA GLN A 157 4.24 15.34 26.43
C GLN A 157 5.47 14.89 25.63
N ILE A 158 5.79 15.63 24.57
CA ILE A 158 6.89 15.29 23.66
C ILE A 158 8.25 15.12 24.36
N GLY A 159 8.52 15.93 25.40
CA GLY A 159 9.75 15.82 26.20
C GLY A 159 9.79 14.54 27.03
N GLN A 160 8.66 14.16 27.64
CA GLN A 160 8.54 12.95 28.45
C GLN A 160 8.64 11.68 27.60
N ILE A 161 7.98 11.67 26.44
CA ILE A 161 8.10 10.57 25.47
C ILE A 161 9.54 10.44 24.97
N ARG A 162 10.20 11.55 24.63
CA ARG A 162 11.62 11.53 24.25
C ARG A 162 12.47 10.91 25.36
N GLN A 163 12.32 11.39 26.59
CA GLN A 163 13.10 10.92 27.73
C GLN A 163 12.90 9.43 27.97
N ALA A 164 11.65 8.96 28.00
CA ALA A 164 11.35 7.55 28.23
C ALA A 164 11.95 6.65 27.13
N VAL A 165 11.83 7.05 25.86
CA VAL A 165 12.43 6.28 24.75
C VAL A 165 13.95 6.29 24.83
N GLU A 166 14.57 7.44 25.15
CA GLU A 166 16.03 7.53 25.30
C GLU A 166 16.54 6.69 26.48
N GLU A 167 15.85 6.68 27.62
CA GLU A 167 16.20 5.85 28.78
C GLU A 167 16.13 4.36 28.44
N GLU A 168 15.06 3.93 27.77
CA GLU A 168 14.91 2.54 27.33
C GLU A 168 15.96 2.15 26.29
N MET A 169 16.31 3.05 25.36
CA MET A 169 17.36 2.80 24.38
C MET A 169 18.74 2.69 25.04
N ARG A 170 19.06 3.55 26.02
CA ARG A 170 20.34 3.50 26.76
C ARG A 170 20.49 2.26 27.63
N ALA A 171 19.39 1.69 28.08
CA ALA A 171 19.39 0.44 28.84
C ALA A 171 19.74 -0.79 27.97
N LYS A 172 19.73 -0.68 26.63
CA LYS A 172 20.18 -1.75 25.72
C LYS A 172 21.71 -1.78 25.63
N ASN A 173 22.30 -2.98 25.60
CA ASN A 173 23.75 -3.17 25.52
C ASN A 173 24.35 -2.38 24.34
N GLY A 174 25.36 -1.55 24.62
CA GLY A 174 26.10 -0.78 23.61
C GLY A 174 25.44 0.52 23.15
N GLN A 175 24.38 1.00 23.80
CA GLN A 175 23.64 2.22 23.44
C GLN A 175 23.67 3.30 24.55
N GLU A 176 24.63 3.26 25.47
CA GLU A 176 24.67 4.11 26.67
C GLU A 176 24.63 5.63 26.40
N THR A 177 25.17 6.07 25.25
CA THR A 177 25.18 7.48 24.82
C THR A 177 24.10 7.81 23.80
N TRP A 178 23.18 6.88 23.55
CA TRP A 178 22.16 7.04 22.53
C TRP A 178 21.20 8.19 22.88
N ARG A 179 20.77 8.87 21.83
CA ARG A 179 19.85 10.01 21.89
C ARG A 179 19.07 10.10 20.59
N CYS A 180 17.82 10.52 20.70
CA CYS A 180 16.94 10.69 19.54
C CYS A 180 17.56 11.69 18.56
N ALA A 181 17.60 11.35 17.27
CA ALA A 181 18.11 12.27 16.24
C ALA A 181 17.22 13.52 16.14
N ALA A 182 15.89 13.32 16.13
CA ALA A 182 14.92 14.39 16.31
C ALA A 182 13.60 13.83 16.87
N VAL A 183 12.87 14.64 17.64
CA VAL A 183 11.49 14.36 18.04
C VAL A 183 10.67 15.61 17.73
N VAL A 184 9.63 15.46 16.92
CA VAL A 184 8.83 16.59 16.40
C VAL A 184 7.34 16.32 16.53
N ARG A 185 6.54 17.38 16.68
CA ARG A 185 5.07 17.30 16.53
C ARG A 185 4.68 17.51 15.07
N GLU A 186 3.66 16.81 14.61
CA GLU A 186 3.09 17.05 13.29
C GLU A 186 2.34 18.40 13.27
N SER A 187 2.64 19.25 12.29
CA SER A 187 2.09 20.62 12.23
C SER A 187 0.57 20.67 12.12
N ARG A 188 -0.03 19.67 11.46
CA ARG A 188 -1.48 19.53 11.28
C ARG A 188 -2.17 18.74 12.39
N ASN A 189 -1.42 18.03 13.22
CA ASN A 189 -1.96 17.20 14.29
C ASN A 189 -0.98 17.15 15.47
N ALA A 190 -1.23 18.00 16.48
CA ALA A 190 -0.37 18.13 17.64
C ALA A 190 -0.31 16.87 18.53
N ASP A 191 -1.29 15.97 18.40
CA ASP A 191 -1.35 14.68 19.10
C ASP A 191 -0.49 13.61 18.42
N ARG A 192 0.12 13.91 17.28
CA ARG A 192 1.05 13.02 16.58
C ARG A 192 2.49 13.49 16.78
N ILE A 193 3.26 12.64 17.43
CA ILE A 193 4.68 12.86 17.72
C ILE A 193 5.50 11.91 16.86
N LYS A 194 6.50 12.44 16.16
CA LYS A 194 7.39 11.67 15.27
C LYS A 194 8.80 11.67 15.83
N ILE A 195 9.39 10.49 15.98
CA ILE A 195 10.80 10.29 16.31
C ILE A 195 11.52 9.93 15.01
N VAL A 196 12.48 10.75 14.60
CA VAL A 196 13.27 10.52 13.38
C VAL A 196 14.44 9.60 13.71
N CYS A 197 14.64 8.60 12.85
CA CYS A 197 15.69 7.58 12.94
C CYS A 197 16.68 7.75 11.77
N ARG A 198 17.91 7.30 11.97
CA ARG A 198 19.02 7.37 11.02
C ARG A 198 19.02 6.20 10.05
N ASP A 199 18.62 5.02 10.51
CA ASP A 199 18.58 3.78 9.73
C ASP A 199 17.41 2.87 10.16
N GLU A 200 17.21 1.78 9.42
CA GLU A 200 16.08 0.85 9.56
C GLU A 200 16.20 -0.01 10.84
N ALA A 201 17.42 -0.33 11.27
CA ALA A 201 17.67 -1.04 12.52
C ALA A 201 17.35 -0.16 13.73
N GLU A 202 17.76 1.10 13.70
CA GLU A 202 17.41 2.10 14.70
C GLU A 202 15.90 2.32 14.77
N LEU A 203 15.22 2.42 13.62
CA LEU A 203 13.76 2.55 13.58
C LEU A 203 13.07 1.40 14.31
N GLN A 204 13.51 0.17 14.10
CA GLN A 204 12.94 -1.00 14.75
C GLN A 204 13.14 -0.96 16.27
N MET A 205 14.36 -0.65 16.72
CA MET A 205 14.65 -0.52 18.16
C MET A 205 13.85 0.61 18.81
N VAL A 206 13.69 1.75 18.13
CA VAL A 206 12.91 2.90 18.62
C VAL A 206 11.42 2.56 18.70
N LYS A 207 10.86 1.81 17.75
CA LYS A 207 9.46 1.35 17.82
C LYS A 207 9.23 0.46 19.03
N GLU A 208 10.13 -0.48 19.29
CA GLU A 208 10.06 -1.35 20.47
C GLU A 208 10.13 -0.55 21.77
N ALA A 209 11.10 0.36 21.86
CA ALA A 209 11.27 1.22 23.04
C ALA A 209 10.04 2.11 23.26
N ALA A 210 9.51 2.73 22.20
CA ALA A 210 8.30 3.54 22.25
C ALA A 210 7.06 2.73 22.64
N GLN A 211 6.96 1.47 22.20
CA GLN A 211 5.84 0.60 22.55
C GLN A 211 5.90 0.17 24.01
N LYS A 212 7.10 -0.12 24.53
CA LYS A 212 7.31 -0.50 25.94
C LYS A 212 7.08 0.68 26.89
N THR A 213 7.44 1.88 26.45
CA THR A 213 7.27 3.13 27.23
C THR A 213 5.97 3.85 26.93
N ALA A 214 5.06 3.22 26.18
CA ALA A 214 3.79 3.81 25.80
C ALA A 214 2.94 4.13 27.04
N VAL A 215 2.56 5.40 27.17
CA VAL A 215 1.62 5.87 28.19
C VAL A 215 0.24 5.32 27.89
N GLU A 216 -0.55 5.02 28.91
CA GLU A 216 -1.94 4.57 28.74
C GLU A 216 -2.75 5.55 27.86
N GLY A 217 -3.39 5.01 26.82
CA GLY A 217 -4.11 5.78 25.81
C GLY A 217 -3.24 6.31 24.66
N SER A 218 -1.91 6.19 24.75
CA SER A 218 -1.02 6.41 23.61
C SER A 218 -0.81 5.11 22.82
N ARG A 219 -0.51 5.23 21.52
CA ARG A 219 -0.17 4.09 20.68
C ARG A 219 0.95 4.44 19.71
N VAL A 220 1.87 3.49 19.51
CA VAL A 220 2.80 3.55 18.38
C VAL A 220 2.03 3.19 17.12
N MET A 221 2.04 4.08 16.14
CA MET A 221 1.41 3.85 14.85
C MET A 221 2.22 2.82 14.05
N ARG A 222 1.52 2.00 13.27
CA ARG A 222 2.16 1.12 12.28
C ARG A 222 2.84 1.96 11.19
N ASP A 223 3.70 1.31 10.43
CA ASP A 223 4.33 1.93 9.27
C ASP A 223 3.33 2.58 8.36
N HIS A 224 3.70 3.76 7.87
CA HIS A 224 2.93 4.41 6.83
C HIS A 224 3.04 3.54 5.59
N LEU A 225 1.89 3.18 5.03
CA LEU A 225 1.80 2.36 3.85
C LEU A 225 1.40 3.24 2.67
N TYR A 226 2.14 3.13 1.57
CA TYR A 226 1.91 3.86 0.33
C TYR A 226 1.19 2.94 -0.65
N PRO A 227 -0.09 3.21 -0.98
CA PRO A 227 -0.86 2.34 -1.84
C PRO A 227 -0.56 2.59 -3.32
N VAL A 228 -0.34 1.51 -4.05
CA VAL A 228 -0.22 1.50 -5.52
C VAL A 228 -1.31 0.59 -6.06
N ARG A 229 -2.10 1.08 -7.01
CA ARG A 229 -3.09 0.25 -7.70
C ARG A 229 -2.35 -0.57 -8.75
N VAL A 230 -2.64 -1.85 -8.80
CA VAL A 230 -2.08 -2.79 -9.76
C VAL A 230 -3.24 -3.43 -10.51
N ASP A 231 -3.35 -3.14 -11.79
CA ASP A 231 -4.39 -3.66 -12.69
C ASP A 231 -3.81 -4.78 -13.57
N ASN A 232 -4.68 -5.69 -14.01
CA ASN A 232 -4.30 -6.88 -14.77
C ASN A 232 -3.38 -7.86 -14.00
N ALA A 233 -3.60 -8.00 -12.69
CA ALA A 233 -2.89 -8.97 -11.85
C ALA A 233 -3.52 -10.37 -11.96
N ASN A 234 -2.69 -11.37 -12.26
CA ASN A 234 -3.02 -12.79 -12.23
C ASN A 234 -3.41 -13.22 -10.80
N ARG A 235 -4.67 -13.60 -10.61
CA ARG A 235 -5.24 -13.95 -9.30
C ARG A 235 -4.73 -15.29 -8.81
N THR A 236 -4.66 -16.28 -9.70
CA THR A 236 -4.26 -17.66 -9.32
C THR A 236 -2.81 -17.74 -8.84
N ALA A 237 -1.98 -16.77 -9.20
CA ALA A 237 -0.61 -16.66 -8.72
C ALA A 237 -0.49 -16.12 -7.27
N ILE A 238 -1.53 -15.46 -6.75
CA ILE A 238 -1.46 -14.68 -5.50
C ILE A 238 -2.48 -15.15 -4.47
N ILE A 239 -3.66 -15.64 -4.90
CA ILE A 239 -4.74 -16.07 -4.01
C ILE A 239 -5.20 -17.50 -4.30
N ASP A 240 -5.63 -18.19 -3.25
CA ASP A 240 -6.29 -19.50 -3.31
C ASP A 240 -7.75 -19.40 -3.80
N ALA A 241 -8.41 -20.56 -3.93
CA ALA A 241 -9.81 -20.65 -4.36
C ALA A 241 -10.77 -19.95 -3.36
N GLU A 242 -10.38 -19.89 -2.09
CA GLU A 242 -11.10 -19.25 -0.99
C GLU A 242 -10.88 -17.72 -0.94
N GLY A 243 -9.97 -17.19 -1.77
CA GLY A 243 -9.63 -15.78 -1.88
C GLY A 243 -8.70 -15.26 -0.78
N ASN A 244 -7.96 -16.14 -0.12
CA ASN A 244 -6.86 -15.80 0.78
C ASN A 244 -5.56 -15.71 0.00
N VAL A 245 -4.65 -14.84 0.47
CA VAL A 245 -3.33 -14.71 -0.14
C VAL A 245 -2.52 -15.97 0.15
N LEU A 246 -1.90 -16.53 -0.90
CA LEU A 246 -1.08 -17.73 -0.81
C LEU A 246 0.12 -17.49 0.14
N PRO A 247 0.50 -18.46 0.98
CA PRO A 247 1.69 -18.35 1.81
C PRO A 247 2.94 -18.09 0.97
N GLY A 248 3.77 -17.11 1.36
CA GLY A 248 4.99 -16.76 0.62
C GLY A 248 4.77 -15.83 -0.58
N ALA A 249 3.52 -15.58 -1.00
CA ALA A 249 3.26 -14.74 -2.16
C ALA A 249 3.69 -13.28 -1.93
N ILE A 250 3.49 -12.73 -0.73
CA ILE A 250 3.90 -11.35 -0.43
C ILE A 250 5.43 -11.23 -0.48
N GLU A 251 6.15 -12.20 0.06
CA GLU A 251 7.60 -12.27 0.08
C GLU A 251 8.16 -12.42 -1.34
N ALA A 252 7.59 -13.31 -2.15
CA ALA A 252 7.97 -13.51 -3.54
C ALA A 252 7.76 -12.23 -4.37
N LEU A 253 6.58 -11.60 -4.28
CA LEU A 253 6.29 -10.34 -4.98
C LEU A 253 7.17 -9.19 -4.51
N SER A 254 7.47 -9.13 -3.21
CA SER A 254 8.41 -8.15 -2.63
C SER A 254 9.80 -8.31 -3.23
N ALA A 255 10.30 -9.55 -3.33
CA ALA A 255 11.60 -9.85 -3.92
C ALA A 255 11.64 -9.53 -5.43
N GLU A 256 10.60 -9.93 -6.17
CA GLU A 256 10.50 -9.74 -7.63
C GLU A 256 10.55 -8.25 -8.01
N ASN A 257 9.85 -7.40 -7.24
CA ASN A 257 9.78 -5.96 -7.50
C ASN A 257 10.84 -5.12 -6.76
N ARG A 258 11.66 -5.75 -5.92
CA ARG A 258 12.63 -5.10 -5.01
C ARG A 258 11.97 -4.03 -4.15
N VAL A 259 10.83 -4.36 -3.54
CA VAL A 259 10.07 -3.49 -2.63
C VAL A 259 9.73 -4.23 -1.35
N THR A 260 9.36 -3.52 -0.30
CA THR A 260 8.80 -4.14 0.91
C THR A 260 7.28 -3.97 0.93
N ILE A 261 6.55 -5.06 0.69
CA ILE A 261 5.08 -5.05 0.70
C ILE A 261 4.59 -5.33 2.13
N GLY A 262 3.82 -4.39 2.69
CA GLY A 262 3.19 -4.57 4.00
C GLY A 262 1.81 -5.24 3.93
N LYS A 263 1.08 -5.05 2.82
CA LYS A 263 -0.25 -5.64 2.61
C LYS A 263 -0.64 -5.64 1.14
N ILE A 264 -1.50 -6.60 0.75
CA ILE A 264 -2.21 -6.59 -0.53
C ILE A 264 -3.73 -6.56 -0.27
N SER A 265 -4.50 -5.90 -1.14
CA SER A 265 -5.97 -5.90 -1.07
C SER A 265 -6.58 -5.94 -2.46
N TRP A 266 -7.45 -6.91 -2.72
CA TRP A 266 -8.16 -7.02 -3.99
C TRP A 266 -9.31 -6.01 -4.08
N LEU A 267 -9.44 -5.35 -5.23
CA LEU A 267 -10.56 -4.44 -5.52
C LEU A 267 -11.77 -5.17 -6.11
N SER A 268 -11.54 -6.29 -6.77
CA SER A 268 -12.60 -7.17 -7.27
C SER A 268 -13.20 -8.04 -6.16
N LYS A 269 -14.46 -8.45 -6.36
CA LYS A 269 -15.14 -9.41 -5.47
C LYS A 269 -14.39 -10.75 -5.46
N ARG A 270 -14.37 -11.41 -4.30
CA ARG A 270 -13.75 -12.74 -4.12
C ARG A 270 -14.29 -13.78 -5.11
N GLU A 271 -15.60 -13.80 -5.32
CA GLU A 271 -16.33 -14.76 -6.16
C GLU A 271 -16.35 -14.40 -7.66
N SER A 272 -15.49 -13.51 -8.14
CA SER A 272 -15.62 -13.00 -9.52
C SER A 272 -15.38 -14.06 -10.61
N GLY A 273 -14.78 -15.20 -10.29
CA GLY A 273 -14.45 -16.28 -11.24
C GLY A 273 -13.44 -15.88 -12.32
N LYS A 274 -12.92 -14.64 -12.28
CA LYS A 274 -11.97 -14.12 -13.25
C LYS A 274 -10.55 -14.57 -12.88
N ALA A 275 -9.76 -14.91 -13.89
CA ALA A 275 -8.34 -15.21 -13.74
C ALA A 275 -7.50 -13.96 -13.43
N TYR A 276 -7.91 -12.79 -13.95
CA TYR A 276 -7.22 -11.51 -13.73
C TYR A 276 -8.10 -10.52 -12.95
N GLY A 277 -7.45 -9.61 -12.23
CA GLY A 277 -8.16 -8.56 -11.50
C GLY A 277 -7.27 -7.39 -11.10
N SER A 278 -7.91 -6.42 -10.44
CA SER A 278 -7.25 -5.26 -9.87
C SER A 278 -7.02 -5.45 -8.38
N MET A 279 -5.83 -5.10 -7.92
CA MET A 279 -5.44 -5.09 -6.51
C MET A 279 -4.77 -3.77 -6.13
N VAL A 280 -4.61 -3.58 -4.83
CA VAL A 280 -3.80 -2.50 -4.25
C VAL A 280 -2.68 -3.15 -3.48
N VAL A 281 -1.45 -2.79 -3.83
CA VAL A 281 -0.23 -3.18 -3.15
C VAL A 281 0.17 -2.02 -2.23
N TYR A 282 0.37 -2.31 -0.96
CA TYR A 282 0.76 -1.33 0.04
C TYR A 282 2.23 -1.51 0.38
N VAL A 283 3.08 -0.63 -0.15
CA VAL A 283 4.53 -0.65 0.12
C VAL A 283 4.89 0.23 1.31
N THR A 284 5.97 -0.08 2.01
CA THR A 284 6.37 0.65 3.23
C THR A 284 7.20 1.90 2.96
N LYS A 285 7.80 2.03 1.77
CA LYS A 285 8.66 3.16 1.38
C LYS A 285 8.00 3.98 0.27
N LYS A 286 7.99 5.30 0.40
CA LYS A 286 7.44 6.23 -0.59
C LYS A 286 8.21 6.14 -1.90
N SER A 287 9.53 6.05 -1.81
CA SER A 287 10.39 5.94 -2.99
C SER A 287 10.10 4.68 -3.80
N ASP A 288 9.73 3.58 -3.14
CA ASP A 288 9.32 2.36 -3.81
C ASP A 288 7.97 2.53 -4.52
N ALA A 289 7.01 3.20 -3.89
CA ALA A 289 5.74 3.52 -4.53
C ALA A 289 5.93 4.43 -5.75
N GLU A 290 6.74 5.48 -5.61
CA GLU A 290 7.08 6.41 -6.71
C GLU A 290 7.75 5.67 -7.87
N ARG A 291 8.73 4.80 -7.60
CA ARG A 291 9.38 3.98 -8.62
C ARG A 291 8.42 3.03 -9.33
N LEU A 292 7.52 2.38 -8.60
CA LEU A 292 6.49 1.52 -9.20
C LEU A 292 5.55 2.33 -10.12
N LEU A 293 5.20 3.55 -9.72
CA LEU A 293 4.34 4.44 -10.50
C LEU A 293 5.04 5.03 -11.73
N GLU A 294 6.33 5.38 -11.62
CA GLU A 294 7.16 5.84 -12.74
C GLU A 294 7.51 4.72 -13.72
N GLY A 295 7.67 3.49 -13.20
CA GLY A 295 7.92 2.30 -14.00
C GLY A 295 6.69 1.88 -14.82
N TYR A 296 5.49 2.16 -14.34
CA TYR A 296 4.19 1.73 -14.89
C TYR A 296 3.90 0.22 -14.83
N TYR A 297 4.78 -0.58 -14.24
CA TYR A 297 4.57 -2.02 -14.10
C TYR A 297 4.91 -2.55 -12.71
N PHE A 298 4.33 -3.71 -12.41
CA PHE A 298 4.55 -4.51 -11.22
C PHE A 298 4.70 -5.95 -11.67
N ASP A 299 5.81 -6.59 -11.34
CA ASP A 299 6.10 -7.97 -11.74
C ASP A 299 5.41 -8.95 -10.79
N LEU A 300 4.78 -9.99 -11.35
CA LEU A 300 4.14 -11.04 -10.58
C LEU A 300 4.22 -12.39 -11.30
N ALA A 301 4.88 -13.36 -10.67
CA ALA A 301 4.94 -14.74 -11.18
C ALA A 301 5.47 -14.84 -12.63
N GLY A 302 6.41 -13.96 -13.00
CA GLY A 302 6.96 -13.91 -14.36
C GLY A 302 6.11 -13.20 -15.41
N GLU A 303 4.95 -12.66 -15.02
CA GLU A 303 4.15 -11.72 -15.81
C GLU A 303 4.31 -10.29 -15.25
N SER A 304 3.85 -9.28 -15.98
CA SER A 304 3.81 -7.88 -15.50
C SER A 304 2.37 -7.33 -15.53
N ALA A 305 1.98 -6.67 -14.45
CA ALA A 305 0.74 -5.93 -14.30
C ALA A 305 1.00 -4.42 -14.39
N THR A 306 -0.02 -3.63 -14.70
CA THR A 306 0.12 -2.18 -14.85
C THR A 306 -0.14 -1.45 -13.54
N THR A 307 0.69 -0.47 -13.20
CA THR A 307 0.56 0.32 -11.97
C THR A 307 -0.14 1.66 -12.23
N TYR A 308 -0.92 2.10 -11.23
CA TYR A 308 -1.60 3.38 -11.22
C TYR A 308 -1.60 3.97 -9.81
N VAL A 309 -1.77 5.29 -9.72
CA VAL A 309 -2.01 5.94 -8.44
C VAL A 309 -3.31 5.38 -7.84
N PHE A 310 -3.24 4.91 -6.59
CA PHE A 310 -4.44 4.53 -5.86
C PHE A 310 -4.89 5.71 -5.01
N GLU A 311 -6.03 6.29 -5.35
CA GLU A 311 -6.71 7.28 -4.54
C GLU A 311 -7.80 6.57 -3.72
N PRO A 312 -7.61 6.39 -2.39
CA PRO A 312 -8.64 5.83 -1.56
C PRO A 312 -9.88 6.73 -1.64
N ARG A 313 -11.04 6.15 -1.97
CA ARG A 313 -12.30 6.89 -1.91
C ARG A 313 -12.51 7.38 -0.48
N THR A 314 -12.38 8.69 -0.27
CA THR A 314 -12.76 9.38 0.97
C THR A 314 -14.28 9.55 0.99
N GLY A 315 -14.98 8.41 1.04
CA GLY A 315 -16.42 8.41 1.24
C GLY A 315 -16.78 8.91 2.65
N PRO A 316 -18.00 9.44 2.83
CA PRO A 316 -18.48 9.83 4.14
C PRO A 316 -18.39 8.64 5.12
N ILE A 317 -17.92 8.92 6.34
CA ILE A 317 -17.67 7.90 7.36
C ILE A 317 -19.00 7.23 7.72
N GLN A 318 -19.09 5.91 7.57
CA GLN A 318 -20.24 5.13 7.97
C GLN A 318 -19.95 4.33 9.25
N CYS A 319 -20.88 4.38 10.20
CA CYS A 319 -20.83 3.59 11.42
C CYS A 319 -21.35 2.18 11.15
N PHE A 320 -20.50 1.16 11.22
CA PHE A 320 -20.96 -0.23 11.03
C PHE A 320 -21.78 -0.81 12.21
N ASN A 321 -21.97 -0.05 13.29
CA ASN A 321 -22.86 -0.45 14.39
C ASN A 321 -24.31 0.00 14.18
N CYS A 322 -24.55 1.30 13.95
CA CYS A 322 -25.90 1.84 13.70
C CYS A 322 -26.21 2.14 12.23
N GLN A 323 -25.24 1.95 11.32
CA GLN A 323 -25.32 2.17 9.87
C GLN A 323 -25.43 3.63 9.41
N GLU A 324 -25.51 4.59 10.33
CA GLU A 324 -25.56 6.02 10.05
C GLU A 324 -24.21 6.61 9.64
N MET A 325 -24.24 7.82 9.08
CA MET A 325 -23.05 8.55 8.64
C MET A 325 -22.48 9.45 9.74
N GLY A 326 -21.22 9.85 9.61
CA GLY A 326 -20.55 10.87 10.42
C GLY A 326 -19.74 10.37 11.61
N HIS A 327 -19.80 9.08 11.96
CA HIS A 327 -19.00 8.53 13.06
C HIS A 327 -18.60 7.07 12.83
N LYS A 328 -17.58 6.61 13.56
CA LYS A 328 -17.11 5.22 13.50
C LYS A 328 -17.77 4.37 14.58
N ALA A 329 -17.84 3.06 14.36
CA ALA A 329 -18.53 2.11 15.23
C ALA A 329 -18.07 2.16 16.70
N TYR A 330 -16.78 2.39 16.95
CA TYR A 330 -16.23 2.47 18.31
C TYR A 330 -16.68 3.70 19.11
N SER A 331 -17.13 4.77 18.43
CA SER A 331 -17.68 5.97 19.07
C SER A 331 -19.21 5.93 19.13
N CYS A 332 -19.83 4.85 18.68
CA CYS A 332 -21.28 4.73 18.58
C CYS A 332 -21.88 4.43 19.95
N LYS A 333 -22.85 5.25 20.38
CA LYS A 333 -23.64 5.02 21.60
C LYS A 333 -25.02 4.39 21.32
N LYS A 334 -25.36 4.21 20.03
CA LYS A 334 -26.65 3.67 19.60
C LYS A 334 -26.64 2.14 19.66
N GLN A 335 -27.83 1.56 19.79
CA GLN A 335 -28.00 0.12 19.66
C GLN A 335 -27.59 -0.35 18.25
N ARG A 336 -27.21 -1.63 18.15
CA ARG A 336 -26.82 -2.24 16.88
C ARG A 336 -28.02 -2.30 15.94
N THR A 337 -27.83 -1.79 14.73
CA THR A 337 -28.82 -1.79 13.66
C THR A 337 -28.33 -2.65 12.50
N CYS A 338 -29.20 -3.52 12.01
CA CYS A 338 -28.91 -4.41 10.91
C CYS A 338 -28.73 -3.61 9.60
N GLY A 339 -27.58 -3.78 8.96
CA GLY A 339 -27.28 -3.16 7.66
C GLY A 339 -28.14 -3.64 6.50
N LYS A 340 -28.83 -4.78 6.65
CA LYS A 340 -29.71 -5.35 5.61
C LYS A 340 -31.13 -4.82 5.70
N CYS A 341 -31.77 -4.85 6.89
CA CYS A 341 -33.20 -4.52 7.04
C CYS A 341 -33.50 -3.28 7.89
N ALA A 342 -32.48 -2.57 8.38
CA ALA A 342 -32.60 -1.40 9.26
C ALA A 342 -33.24 -1.67 10.65
N ASN A 343 -33.51 -2.93 11.02
CA ASN A 343 -34.03 -3.27 12.36
C ASN A 343 -32.90 -3.38 13.40
N VAL A 344 -33.21 -3.07 14.65
CA VAL A 344 -32.28 -3.19 15.78
C VAL A 344 -32.17 -4.62 16.31
N GLY A 345 -31.04 -4.96 16.92
CA GLY A 345 -30.90 -6.16 17.75
C GLY A 345 -30.22 -7.39 17.12
N HIS A 346 -29.84 -7.35 15.84
CA HIS A 346 -29.12 -8.46 15.19
C HIS A 346 -28.09 -7.99 14.15
N HIS A 347 -27.21 -8.88 13.74
CA HIS A 347 -26.19 -8.63 12.70
C HIS A 347 -26.71 -9.01 11.30
N HIS A 348 -26.21 -8.37 10.24
CA HIS A 348 -26.68 -8.62 8.86
C HIS A 348 -26.51 -10.09 8.41
N ARG A 349 -25.53 -10.81 8.97
CA ARG A 349 -25.31 -12.25 8.71
C ARG A 349 -26.39 -13.15 9.28
N GLU A 350 -27.08 -12.69 10.32
CA GLU A 350 -28.20 -13.40 10.98
C GLU A 350 -29.55 -12.92 10.44
N CYS A 351 -29.56 -12.02 9.45
CA CYS A 351 -30.77 -11.37 8.97
C CYS A 351 -31.47 -12.21 7.91
N THR A 352 -32.69 -12.65 8.23
CA THR A 352 -33.58 -13.42 7.33
C THR A 352 -34.49 -12.54 6.49
N ALA A 353 -34.43 -11.20 6.64
CA ALA A 353 -35.25 -10.28 5.86
C ALA A 353 -34.94 -10.40 4.36
N ILE A 354 -36.00 -10.49 3.55
CA ILE A 354 -35.92 -10.58 2.09
C ILE A 354 -35.73 -9.19 1.48
N GLU A 355 -36.50 -8.22 1.95
CA GLU A 355 -36.45 -6.84 1.46
C GLU A 355 -35.38 -6.04 2.21
N PRO A 356 -34.31 -5.59 1.51
CA PRO A 356 -33.30 -4.79 2.14
C PRO A 356 -33.76 -3.34 2.28
N LYS A 357 -33.43 -2.72 3.41
CA LYS A 357 -33.69 -1.31 3.70
C LYS A 357 -32.42 -0.62 4.16
N CYS A 358 -32.07 0.45 3.46
CA CYS A 358 -30.90 1.25 3.77
C CYS A 358 -31.18 2.20 4.93
N VAL A 359 -30.37 2.17 5.98
CA VAL A 359 -30.50 3.11 7.10
C VAL A 359 -30.19 4.56 6.67
N PRO A 360 -29.07 4.87 5.98
CA PRO A 360 -28.76 6.24 5.56
C PRO A 360 -29.79 6.91 4.65
N CYS A 361 -30.39 6.20 3.69
CA CYS A 361 -31.22 6.83 2.64
C CYS A 361 -32.64 6.28 2.53
N GLY A 362 -32.99 5.23 3.27
CA GLY A 362 -34.30 4.57 3.19
C GLY A 362 -34.54 3.71 1.95
N GLY A 363 -33.58 3.62 1.02
CA GLY A 363 -33.74 2.92 -0.25
C GLY A 363 -33.79 1.38 -0.15
N PRO A 364 -34.29 0.69 -1.19
CA PRO A 364 -34.46 -0.77 -1.24
C PRO A 364 -33.13 -1.50 -1.53
N HIS A 365 -32.14 -1.27 -0.68
CA HIS A 365 -30.83 -1.91 -0.76
C HIS A 365 -30.15 -1.89 0.61
N GLU A 366 -29.12 -2.71 0.78
CA GLU A 366 -28.36 -2.76 2.02
C GLU A 366 -27.60 -1.43 2.27
N SER A 367 -27.37 -1.10 3.54
CA SER A 367 -26.73 0.15 3.96
C SER A 367 -25.28 0.30 3.46
N PHE A 368 -24.63 -0.82 3.14
CA PHE A 368 -23.28 -0.91 2.59
C PHE A 368 -23.27 -1.17 1.07
N SER A 369 -24.40 -0.99 0.39
CA SER A 369 -24.48 -1.09 -1.07
C SER A 369 -23.76 0.08 -1.76
N TRP A 370 -23.24 -0.16 -2.95
CA TRP A 370 -22.72 0.91 -3.83
C TRP A 370 -23.84 1.82 -4.36
N LYS A 371 -25.09 1.32 -4.36
CA LYS A 371 -26.28 2.07 -4.79
C LYS A 371 -26.72 3.17 -3.81
N CYS A 372 -26.17 3.19 -2.60
CA CYS A 372 -26.52 4.17 -1.59
C CYS A 372 -25.94 5.55 -1.92
N ARG A 373 -26.78 6.51 -2.33
CA ARG A 373 -26.37 7.90 -2.61
C ARG A 373 -25.71 8.63 -1.43
N MET A 374 -26.10 8.30 -0.21
CA MET A 374 -25.52 8.92 1.00
C MET A 374 -24.11 8.40 1.30
N ARG A 375 -23.80 7.17 0.84
CA ARG A 375 -22.48 6.54 0.99
C ARG A 375 -21.57 6.80 -0.19
N ASN A 376 -22.14 6.85 -1.39
CA ASN A 376 -21.46 7.12 -2.64
C ASN A 376 -22.12 8.35 -3.28
N PRO A 377 -21.89 9.56 -2.72
CA PRO A 377 -22.34 10.78 -3.38
C PRO A 377 -21.68 10.86 -4.76
N SER A 378 -22.47 11.14 -5.79
CA SER A 378 -21.95 11.44 -7.11
C SER A 378 -21.03 12.66 -7.01
N SER A 379 -19.91 12.66 -7.72
CA SER A 379 -18.93 13.75 -7.78
C SER A 379 -19.44 15.03 -8.47
N ASP A 380 -20.73 15.10 -8.81
CA ASP A 380 -21.38 16.18 -9.55
C ASP A 380 -22.26 17.09 -8.65
N ALA A 381 -21.87 17.29 -7.39
CA ALA A 381 -22.59 18.14 -6.44
C ALA A 381 -21.70 19.21 -5.81
#